data_AF-A0A961EDK7-F1
#
_entry.id   AF-A0A961EDK7-F1
#
_cell.length_a   1.000
_cell.length_b   1.000
_cell.length_c   1.000
_cell.angle_alpha   90.00
_cell.angle_beta   90.00
_cell.angle_gamma   90.00
#
_symmetry.space_group_name_H-M   'P 1'
#
loop_
_entity.id
_entity.type
_entity.pdbx_description
1 polymer ?
#
loop_
_entity_poly.entity_id
_entity_poly.type
_entity_poly.pdbx_seq_one_letter_code
_entity_poly.pdbx_strand_id
1 'polypeptide(L)'
;MEAMSAPVTPDTTASGDTAAAGILREILDGPWHETREMVRENIDRAELLPDPSRTLDQARAQILDTMRSLAGNGFAAPGFAADHGGTGDVGAAVTGIETLGYADLSLMVKSG
;
A
#
# COMPACT_ATOMS: atom_id res chain seq x y z
N MET A 1 34.34 22.68 0.75
CA MET A 1 34.48 21.29 0.27
C MET A 1 33.85 20.42 1.35
N GLU A 2 32.55 20.23 1.23
CA GLU A 2 31.72 19.57 2.25
C GLU A 2 31.92 18.06 2.14
N ALA A 3 32.30 17.41 3.24
CA ALA A 3 32.55 15.98 3.27
C ALA A 3 31.21 15.24 3.15
N MET A 4 30.95 14.65 1.98
CA MET A 4 29.86 13.69 1.78
C MET A 4 30.04 12.51 2.74
N SER A 5 29.08 12.33 3.64
CA SER A 5 28.99 11.17 4.52
C SER A 5 28.93 9.89 3.69
N ALA A 6 29.72 8.89 4.06
CA ALA A 6 29.69 7.58 3.42
C ALA A 6 28.28 6.95 3.55
N PRO A 7 27.81 6.21 2.53
CA PRO A 7 26.52 5.54 2.61
C PRO A 7 26.55 4.51 3.75
N VAL A 8 25.55 4.57 4.63
CA VAL A 8 25.29 3.49 5.59
C VAL A 8 24.83 2.29 4.78
N THR A 9 25.69 1.29 4.65
CA THR A 9 25.30 -0.01 4.11
C THR A 9 24.54 -0.74 5.22
N PRO A 10 23.28 -1.15 5.01
CA PRO A 10 22.56 -1.90 6.01
C PRO A 10 23.30 -3.21 6.29
N ASP A 11 23.51 -3.50 7.57
CA ASP A 11 24.14 -4.74 8.01
C ASP A 11 23.22 -5.91 7.63
N THR A 12 23.60 -6.61 6.56
CA THR A 12 22.80 -7.71 6.01
C THR A 12 23.05 -9.01 6.78
N THR A 13 23.89 -8.99 7.83
CA THR A 13 24.21 -10.17 8.66
C THR A 13 23.24 -10.39 9.82
N ALA A 14 22.34 -9.44 10.10
CA ALA A 14 21.27 -9.62 11.06
C ALA A 14 20.25 -10.63 10.54
N SER A 15 20.38 -11.89 10.96
CA SER A 15 19.28 -12.87 10.91
C SER A 15 18.19 -12.40 11.87
N GLY A 16 17.39 -11.42 11.45
CA GLY A 16 16.30 -10.88 12.23
C GLY A 16 15.29 -11.98 12.57
N ASP A 17 14.89 -12.05 13.83
CA ASP A 17 13.83 -12.95 14.26
C ASP A 17 12.53 -12.55 13.55
N THR A 18 12.11 -13.38 12.59
CA THR A 18 10.91 -13.13 11.77
C THR A 18 9.64 -13.16 12.63
N ALA A 19 9.64 -13.94 13.72
CA ALA A 19 8.52 -13.96 14.64
C ALA A 19 8.44 -12.63 15.42
N ALA A 20 9.58 -12.12 15.89
CA ALA A 20 9.62 -10.80 16.52
C ALA A 20 9.21 -9.68 15.56
N ALA A 21 9.62 -9.74 14.30
CA ALA A 21 9.22 -8.77 13.28
C ALA A 21 7.70 -8.78 13.01
N GLY A 22 7.08 -9.96 12.99
CA GLY A 22 5.62 -10.11 12.88
C GLY A 22 4.89 -9.47 14.06
N ILE A 23 5.32 -9.76 15.28
CA ILE A 23 4.74 -9.20 16.52
C ILE A 23 4.87 -7.67 16.54
N LEU A 24 6.05 -7.15 16.21
CA LEU A 24 6.27 -5.70 16.16
C LEU A 24 5.36 -5.03 15.12
N ARG A 25 5.17 -5.66 13.95
CA ARG A 25 4.28 -5.14 12.92
C ARG A 25 2.84 -5.08 13.40
N GLU A 26 2.33 -6.15 13.99
CA GLU A 26 0.96 -6.20 14.55
C GLU A 26 0.74 -5.08 15.58
N ILE A 27 1.69 -4.91 16.51
CA ILE A 27 1.62 -3.85 17.52
C ILE A 27 1.65 -2.45 16.88
N LEU A 28 2.50 -2.23 15.88
CA LEU A 28 2.66 -0.92 15.23
C LEU A 28 1.50 -0.56 14.29
N ASP A 29 0.90 -1.55 13.62
CA ASP A 29 -0.29 -1.34 12.80
C ASP A 29 -1.52 -1.04 13.66
N GLY A 30 -1.53 -1.52 14.91
CA GLY A 30 -2.53 -1.21 15.91
C GLY A 30 -3.94 -1.63 15.47
N PRO A 31 -4.98 -0.79 15.67
CA PRO A 31 -6.36 -1.13 15.34
C PRO A 31 -6.60 -1.47 13.86
N TRP A 32 -5.69 -1.08 12.97
CA TRP A 32 -5.84 -1.25 11.52
C TRP A 32 -4.97 -2.39 10.95
N HIS A 33 -4.42 -3.24 11.81
CA HIS A 33 -3.58 -4.37 11.39
C HIS A 33 -4.24 -5.22 10.30
N GLU A 34 -5.49 -5.64 10.48
CA GLU A 34 -6.20 -6.46 9.49
C GLU A 34 -6.39 -5.73 8.16
N THR A 35 -6.70 -4.42 8.20
CA THR A 35 -6.79 -3.60 6.99
C THR A 35 -5.45 -3.56 6.25
N ARG A 36 -4.35 -3.33 6.97
CA ARG A 36 -3.01 -3.24 6.38
C ARG A 36 -2.52 -4.59 5.85
N GLU A 37 -2.80 -5.69 6.53
CA GLU A 37 -2.48 -7.04 6.04
C GLU A 37 -3.25 -7.36 4.77
N MET A 38 -4.56 -7.10 4.74
CA MET A 38 -5.36 -7.26 3.53
C MET A 38 -4.77 -6.46 2.36
N VAL A 39 -4.35 -5.21 2.58
CA VAL A 39 -3.69 -4.43 1.53
C VAL A 39 -2.36 -5.06 1.13
N ARG A 40 -1.49 -5.45 2.07
CA ARG A 40 -0.18 -6.08 1.80
C ARG A 40 -0.32 -7.33 0.94
N GLU A 41 -1.27 -8.21 1.26
CA GLU A 41 -1.57 -9.41 0.47
C GLU A 41 -2.01 -9.08 -0.96
N ASN A 42 -2.66 -7.93 -1.16
CA ASN A 42 -3.18 -7.52 -2.46
C ASN A 42 -2.23 -6.67 -3.29
N ILE A 43 -1.20 -6.06 -2.69
CA ILE A 43 -0.26 -5.19 -3.40
C ILE A 43 1.08 -5.84 -3.73
N ASP A 44 1.35 -7.05 -3.25
CA ASP A 44 2.53 -7.83 -3.64
C ASP A 44 2.36 -8.41 -5.06
N ARG A 45 2.35 -7.52 -6.06
CA ARG A 45 2.08 -7.83 -7.46
C ARG A 45 3.03 -7.08 -8.37
N ALA A 46 3.67 -7.81 -9.29
CA ALA A 46 4.68 -7.25 -10.19
C ALA A 46 4.12 -6.13 -11.09
N GLU A 47 2.84 -6.17 -11.46
CA GLU A 47 2.20 -5.16 -12.31
C GLU A 47 2.06 -3.78 -11.64
N LEU A 48 2.15 -3.72 -10.30
CA LEU A 48 2.09 -2.48 -9.52
C LEU A 48 3.45 -1.79 -9.41
N LEU A 49 4.53 -2.48 -9.78
CA LEU A 49 5.85 -1.87 -9.77
C LEU A 49 5.95 -0.78 -10.86
N PRO A 50 6.60 0.36 -10.56
CA PRO A 50 6.82 1.40 -11.55
C PRO A 50 7.59 0.88 -12.77
N ASP A 51 7.01 1.10 -13.95
CA ASP A 51 7.62 0.76 -15.24
C ASP A 51 8.01 2.05 -15.98
N PRO A 52 9.30 2.42 -15.99
CA PRO A 52 9.77 3.66 -16.61
C PRO A 52 9.71 3.65 -18.14
N SER A 53 9.44 2.49 -18.77
CA SER A 53 9.30 2.40 -20.22
C SER A 53 7.93 2.87 -20.74
N ARG A 54 6.94 2.98 -19.84
CA ARG A 54 5.57 3.41 -20.19
C ARG A 54 5.52 4.90 -20.47
N THR A 55 4.71 5.27 -21.47
CA THR A 55 4.26 6.65 -21.61
C THR A 55 3.29 7.01 -20.48
N LEU A 56 3.05 8.31 -20.29
CA LEU A 56 2.11 8.78 -19.28
C LEU A 56 0.70 8.22 -19.48
N ASP A 57 0.23 8.10 -20.72
CA ASP A 57 -1.11 7.58 -21.02
C ASP A 57 -1.22 6.08 -20.73
N GLN A 58 -0.16 5.32 -21.04
CA GLN A 58 -0.09 3.90 -20.68
C GLN A 58 -0.10 3.70 -19.16
N ALA A 59 0.68 4.50 -18.43
CA ALA A 59 0.68 4.46 -16.97
C ALA A 59 -0.70 4.79 -16.38
N ARG A 60 -1.39 5.81 -16.91
CA ARG A 60 -2.76 6.15 -16.48
C ARG A 60 -3.78 5.05 -16.75
N ALA A 61 -3.71 4.42 -17.92
CA ALA A 61 -4.58 3.31 -18.27
C ALA A 61 -4.37 2.13 -17.31
N GLN A 62 -3.12 1.76 -17.03
CA GLN A 62 -2.81 0.69 -16.09
C GLN A 62 -3.34 0.98 -14.67
N ILE A 63 -3.15 2.20 -14.17
CA ILE A 63 -3.65 2.58 -12.85
C ILE A 63 -5.17 2.53 -12.79
N LEU A 64 -5.86 2.97 -13.85
CA LEU A 64 -7.31 2.88 -13.93
C LEU A 64 -7.80 1.43 -13.90
N ASP A 65 -7.15 0.53 -14.63
CA ASP A 65 -7.51 -0.91 -14.63
C ASP A 65 -7.25 -1.54 -13.25
N THR A 66 -6.16 -1.15 -12.60
CA THR A 66 -5.86 -1.56 -11.21
C THR A 66 -6.95 -1.08 -10.25
N MET A 67 -7.36 0.19 -10.33
CA MET A 67 -8.43 0.73 -9.49
C MET A 67 -9.76 -0.01 -9.70
N ARG A 68 -10.11 -0.37 -10.95
CA ARG A 68 -11.32 -1.18 -11.22
C ARG A 68 -11.24 -2.54 -10.54
N SER A 69 -10.07 -3.19 -10.57
CA SER A 69 -9.85 -4.46 -9.88
C SER A 69 -10.02 -4.31 -8.37
N LEU A 70 -9.41 -3.29 -7.76
CA LEU A 70 -9.55 -3.01 -6.32
C LEU A 70 -11.01 -2.75 -5.93
N ALA A 71 -11.71 -1.90 -6.69
CA ALA A 71 -13.12 -1.61 -6.46
C ALA A 71 -14.00 -2.88 -6.56
N GLY A 72 -13.73 -3.76 -7.52
CA GLY A 72 -14.43 -5.05 -7.67
C GLY A 72 -14.22 -6.00 -6.49
N ASN A 73 -13.12 -5.86 -5.74
CA ASN A 73 -12.82 -6.63 -4.53
C ASN A 73 -13.31 -5.94 -3.24
N GLY A 74 -14.10 -4.87 -3.36
CA GLY A 74 -14.67 -4.17 -2.19
C GLY A 74 -13.69 -3.24 -1.48
N PHE A 75 -12.51 -2.98 -2.05
CA PHE A 75 -11.48 -2.11 -1.43
C PHE A 75 -12.01 -0.71 -1.09
N ALA A 76 -12.91 -0.17 -1.92
CA ALA A 76 -13.49 1.15 -1.72
C ALA A 76 -14.65 1.19 -0.72
N ALA A 77 -15.21 0.04 -0.32
CA ALA A 77 -16.40 -0.04 0.53
C ALA A 77 -16.29 0.73 1.86
N PRO A 78 -15.14 0.76 2.56
CA PRO A 78 -14.98 1.54 3.79
C PRO A 78 -15.17 3.05 3.61
N GLY A 79 -14.91 3.58 2.41
CA GLY A 79 -15.08 5.00 2.10
C GLY A 79 -16.53 5.45 1.92
N PHE A 80 -17.48 4.53 1.84
CA PHE A 80 -18.90 4.83 1.62
C PHE A 80 -19.75 4.45 2.84
N ALA A 81 -20.82 5.21 3.07
CA ALA A 81 -21.78 4.89 4.13
C ALA A 81 -22.51 3.55 3.86
N ALA A 82 -22.97 2.89 4.93
CA ALA A 82 -23.70 1.63 4.83
C ALA A 82 -24.97 1.73 3.95
N ASP A 83 -25.70 2.84 4.06
CA ASP A 83 -26.89 3.12 3.24
C ASP A 83 -26.59 3.35 1.75
N HIS A 84 -25.30 3.38 1.38
CA HIS A 84 -24.82 3.46 0.01
C HIS A 84 -24.00 2.22 -0.40
N GLY A 85 -24.09 1.12 0.36
CA GLY A 85 -23.44 -0.14 0.06
C GLY A 85 -21.98 -0.26 0.54
N GLY A 86 -21.52 0.67 1.38
CA GLY A 86 -20.21 0.61 2.02
C GLY A 86 -20.27 0.05 3.45
N THR A 87 -19.17 0.23 4.21
CA THR A 87 -19.11 -0.11 5.64
C THR A 87 -19.09 1.11 6.55
N GLY A 88 -18.80 2.30 6.01
CA GLY A 88 -18.66 3.55 6.76
C GLY A 88 -17.42 3.62 7.64
N ASP A 89 -16.48 2.69 7.50
CA ASP A 89 -15.25 2.67 8.28
C ASP A 89 -14.19 3.59 7.66
N VAL A 90 -14.27 4.87 8.02
CA VAL A 90 -13.35 5.92 7.54
C VAL A 90 -11.90 5.61 7.90
N GLY A 91 -11.64 4.99 9.04
CA GLY A 91 -10.28 4.68 9.46
C GLY A 91 -9.66 3.54 8.65
N ALA A 92 -10.45 2.52 8.32
CA ALA A 92 -10.04 1.48 7.38
C ALA A 92 -9.84 2.06 5.97
N ALA A 93 -10.68 3.00 5.53
CA ALA A 93 -10.55 3.65 4.23
C ALA A 93 -9.20 4.40 4.11
N VAL A 94 -8.91 5.30 5.06
CA VAL A 94 -7.67 6.10 5.06
C VAL A 94 -6.45 5.20 5.18
N THR A 95 -6.49 4.23 6.10
CA THR A 95 -5.36 3.32 6.32
C THR A 95 -5.09 2.42 5.12
N GLY A 96 -6.14 1.92 4.47
CA GLY A 96 -6.03 1.13 3.25
C GLY A 96 -5.39 1.93 2.13
N ILE A 97 -5.87 3.16 1.88
CA ILE A 97 -5.33 4.06 0.86
C ILE A 97 -3.86 4.41 1.16
N GLU A 98 -3.52 4.75 2.41
CA GLU A 98 -2.13 4.99 2.82
C GLU A 98 -1.23 3.80 2.51
N THR A 99 -1.71 2.58 2.80
CA THR A 99 -0.94 1.36 2.61
C THR A 99 -0.72 1.02 1.12
N LEU A 100 -1.63 1.41 0.22
CA LEU A 100 -1.39 1.33 -1.23
C LEU A 100 -0.15 2.13 -1.67
N GLY A 101 0.21 3.17 -0.94
CA GLY A 101 1.38 4.01 -1.22
C GLY A 101 2.71 3.23 -1.18
N TYR A 102 2.76 2.09 -0.50
CA TYR A 102 3.93 1.20 -0.53
C TYR A 102 4.14 0.53 -1.89
N ALA A 103 3.09 0.39 -2.71
CA ALA A 103 3.19 -0.16 -4.05
C ALA A 103 3.29 0.93 -5.11
N ASP A 104 2.35 1.89 -5.13
CA ASP A 104 2.34 2.97 -6.10
C ASP A 104 1.64 4.24 -5.55
N LEU A 105 2.37 5.37 -5.52
CA LEU A 105 1.85 6.64 -5.02
C LEU A 105 0.77 7.26 -5.92
N SER A 106 0.81 6.97 -7.23
CA SER A 106 -0.21 7.44 -8.16
C SER A 106 -1.54 6.69 -7.97
N LEU A 107 -1.48 5.40 -7.64
CA LEU A 107 -2.62 4.58 -7.24
C LEU A 107 -3.17 5.06 -5.89
N MET A 108 -2.32 5.26 -4.89
CA MET A 108 -2.71 5.80 -3.58
C MET A 108 -3.53 7.09 -3.71
N VAL A 109 -3.06 8.07 -4.49
CA VAL A 109 -3.77 9.34 -4.69
C VAL A 109 -5.12 9.17 -5.40
N LYS A 110 -5.25 8.21 -6.31
CA LYS A 110 -6.47 8.05 -7.12
C LYS A 110 -7.51 7.12 -6.47
N SER A 111 -7.10 6.29 -5.52
CA SER A 111 -7.98 5.39 -4.78
C SER A 111 -8.79 6.08 -3.68
N GLY A 112 -8.47 7.33 -3.33
CA GLY A 112 -9.27 8.19 -2.43
C GLY A 112 -10.22 9.08 -3.20
#